data_AF-A0A022Y239-F1
#
_entry.id   AF-A0A022Y239-F1
#
_cell.length_a   1.000
_cell.length_b   1.000
_cell.length_c   1.000
_cell.angle_alpha   90.00
_cell.angle_beta   90.00
_cell.angle_gamma   90.00
#
_symmetry.space_group_name_H-M   'P 1'
#
loop_
_entity.id
_entity.type
_entity.pdbx_description
1 polymer ?
#
loop_
_entity_poly.entity_id
_entity_poly.type
_entity_poly.pdbx_seq_one_letter_code
_entity_poly.pdbx_strand_id
1 'polypeptide(L)'
;MSSTLLIESPKYLSKPMPKFYYDEIKKTWLYGECGIEQEQRPLEKVYSRADFIIRYVKNGQPKKVVLMENERRGYETQSSWWAEAVRQLTDYLKLVRAEQDWNDTLYAAVTIGTYVRFYYLEPKEQTLTDYTTVRTGDYYELKKDEAEVHKVLNEWVEKTSH
;
A
#
# COMPACT_ATOMS: atom_id res chain seq x y z
N MET A 1 19.54 -35.17 29.90
CA MET A 1 19.65 -34.44 28.61
C MET A 1 18.26 -34.26 28.05
N SER A 2 17.77 -33.02 28.00
CA SER A 2 16.76 -32.60 27.02
C SER A 2 16.81 -31.09 26.97
N SER A 3 17.54 -30.57 25.99
CA SER A 3 17.66 -29.13 25.76
C SER A 3 16.44 -28.72 24.94
N THR A 4 15.43 -28.18 25.62
CA THR A 4 14.29 -27.55 24.96
C THR A 4 14.83 -26.32 24.24
N LEU A 5 14.96 -26.41 22.91
CA LEU A 5 15.22 -25.27 22.04
C LEU A 5 14.04 -24.31 22.21
N LEU A 6 14.23 -23.28 23.03
CA LEU A 6 13.43 -22.06 22.97
C LEU A 6 13.68 -21.48 21.58
N ILE A 7 12.77 -21.78 20.66
CA ILE A 7 12.69 -21.08 19.39
C ILE A 7 12.37 -19.64 19.77
N GLU A 8 13.39 -18.80 19.85
CA GLU A 8 13.21 -17.37 20.04
C GLU A 8 12.19 -16.92 18.98
N SER A 9 11.02 -16.50 19.46
CA SER A 9 10.00 -15.93 18.59
C SER A 9 10.68 -14.83 17.78
N PRO A 10 10.66 -14.93 16.45
CA PRO A 10 11.50 -14.04 15.68
C PRO A 10 11.12 -12.58 15.94
N LYS A 11 12.11 -11.73 16.23
CA LYS A 11 11.96 -10.32 16.67
C LYS A 11 11.03 -9.48 15.79
N TYR A 12 10.68 -9.94 14.59
CA TYR A 12 9.78 -9.33 13.62
C TYR A 12 8.29 -9.33 14.06
N LEU A 13 7.87 -10.18 15.01
CA LEU A 13 6.50 -10.17 15.55
C LEU A 13 6.21 -8.94 16.45
N SER A 14 7.24 -8.18 16.85
CA SER A 14 7.13 -7.08 17.82
C SER A 14 6.87 -5.70 17.22
N LYS A 15 7.03 -5.52 15.89
CA LYS A 15 6.74 -4.26 15.21
C LYS A 15 5.39 -4.35 14.48
N PRO A 16 4.61 -3.26 14.40
CA PRO A 16 3.51 -3.22 13.45
C PRO A 16 4.09 -3.43 12.04
N MET A 17 3.79 -4.58 11.44
CA MET A 17 4.30 -5.05 10.16
C MET A 17 4.15 -4.07 8.98
N PRO A 18 3.19 -3.12 8.94
CA PRO A 18 3.18 -2.06 7.93
C PRO A 18 4.49 -1.27 7.95
N LYS A 19 4.94 -0.81 9.13
CA LYS A 19 6.20 -0.06 9.27
C LYS A 19 7.41 -0.83 8.77
N PHE A 20 7.49 -2.14 9.05
CA PHE A 20 8.57 -3.00 8.55
C PHE A 20 8.54 -3.13 7.03
N TYR A 21 7.37 -3.38 6.45
CA TYR A 21 7.22 -3.53 5.00
C TYR A 21 7.62 -2.26 4.25
N TYR A 22 7.16 -1.08 4.72
CA TYR A 22 7.59 0.18 4.12
C TYR A 22 9.05 0.49 4.39
N ASP A 23 9.63 0.13 5.54
CA ASP A 23 11.07 0.30 5.80
C ASP A 23 11.92 -0.58 4.86
N GLU A 24 11.47 -1.79 4.50
CA GLU A 24 12.14 -2.68 3.53
C GLU A 24 11.96 -2.18 2.09
N ILE A 25 10.76 -1.76 1.68
CA ILE A 25 10.54 -1.05 0.41
C ILE A 25 11.45 0.19 0.34
N LYS A 26 11.53 0.95 1.44
CA LYS A 26 12.37 2.14 1.55
C LYS A 26 13.82 1.79 1.24
N LYS A 27 14.34 0.65 1.70
CA LYS A 27 15.72 0.24 1.37
C LYS A 27 15.93 0.04 -0.12
N THR A 28 14.98 -0.59 -0.82
CA THR A 28 15.09 -0.78 -2.27
C THR A 28 14.98 0.55 -3.03
N TRP A 29 14.16 1.48 -2.54
CA TRP A 29 13.92 2.76 -3.21
C TRP A 29 14.95 3.85 -2.83
N LEU A 30 15.61 3.73 -1.68
CA LEU A 30 16.71 4.60 -1.21
C LEU A 30 17.98 4.51 -2.05
N TYR A 31 18.13 3.50 -2.91
CA TYR A 31 19.25 3.40 -3.86
C TYR A 31 18.98 4.11 -5.20
N GLY A 32 17.77 4.65 -5.42
CA GLY A 32 17.43 5.55 -6.53
C GLY A 32 16.94 6.91 -6.02
N GLU A 33 16.66 7.85 -6.93
CA GLU A 33 16.07 9.18 -6.61
C GLU A 33 14.60 9.10 -6.10
N CYS A 34 14.18 7.93 -5.61
CA CYS A 34 12.81 7.60 -5.22
C CYS A 34 12.64 7.71 -3.69
N GLY A 35 11.61 8.43 -3.24
CA GLY A 35 11.28 8.62 -1.82
C GLY A 35 9.85 8.19 -1.47
N ILE A 36 9.60 7.92 -0.18
CA ILE A 36 8.24 7.73 0.36
C ILE A 36 7.95 8.87 1.33
N GLU A 37 6.89 9.62 1.07
CA GLU A 37 6.42 10.70 1.94
C GLU A 37 5.03 10.34 2.50
N GLN A 38 4.78 10.72 3.75
CA GLN A 38 3.48 10.53 4.39
C GLN A 38 2.59 11.74 4.10
N GLU A 39 1.34 11.50 3.70
CA GLU A 39 0.35 12.56 3.50
C GLU A 39 -0.02 13.17 4.85
N GLN A 40 0.21 14.47 5.00
CA GLN A 40 -0.03 15.22 6.25
C GLN A 40 -1.35 15.99 6.22
N ARG A 41 -1.96 16.16 5.04
CA ARG A 41 -3.18 16.95 4.90
C ARG A 41 -4.32 16.35 5.73
N PRO A 42 -5.06 17.17 6.49
CA PRO A 42 -6.34 16.74 7.02
C PRO A 42 -7.28 16.54 5.82
N LEU A 43 -7.72 15.31 5.59
CA LEU A 43 -8.74 15.02 4.59
C LEU A 43 -10.10 15.52 5.11
N GLU A 44 -10.28 16.85 5.12
CA GLU A 44 -11.53 17.46 5.54
C GLU A 44 -12.68 16.93 4.67
N LYS A 45 -13.66 16.35 5.34
CA LYS A 45 -14.93 15.78 4.83
C LYS A 45 -14.94 14.35 4.32
N VAL A 46 -13.83 13.62 4.22
CA VAL A 46 -13.89 12.27 3.61
C VAL A 46 -13.90 11.11 4.61
N TYR A 47 -13.18 11.13 5.73
CA TYR A 47 -13.17 9.97 6.65
C TYR A 47 -12.97 10.35 8.11
N SER A 48 -13.63 9.64 9.02
CA SER A 48 -13.22 9.60 10.43
C SER A 48 -11.79 9.06 10.46
N ARG A 49 -10.84 9.96 10.73
CA ARG A 49 -9.38 9.81 10.66
C ARG A 49 -8.77 8.70 11.55
N ALA A 50 -9.53 7.74 12.01
CA ALA A 50 -9.10 6.83 13.06
C ALA A 50 -8.22 5.68 12.58
N ASP A 51 -8.28 5.27 11.30
CA ASP A 51 -7.78 3.94 10.93
C ASP A 51 -6.81 3.85 9.76
N PHE A 52 -6.56 4.93 9.02
CA PHE A 52 -5.72 4.86 7.81
C PHE A 52 -4.56 5.86 7.77
N ILE A 53 -3.36 5.37 7.50
CA ILE A 53 -2.17 6.17 7.17
C ILE A 53 -2.01 6.16 5.65
N ILE A 54 -1.90 7.33 5.02
CA ILE A 54 -1.63 7.44 3.58
C ILE A 54 -0.19 7.88 3.37
N ARG A 55 0.51 7.17 2.49
CA ARG A 55 1.81 7.53 1.96
C ARG A 55 1.76 7.59 0.45
N TYR A 56 2.72 8.27 -0.15
CA TYR A 56 2.90 8.27 -1.58
C TYR A 56 4.37 8.19 -1.95
N VAL A 57 4.60 7.70 -3.16
CA VAL A 57 5.93 7.61 -3.75
C VAL A 57 6.23 8.90 -4.49
N LYS A 58 7.44 9.39 -4.28
CA LYS A 58 8.03 10.51 -4.98
C LYS A 58 9.12 9.96 -5.89
N ASN A 59 8.81 9.91 -7.18
CA ASN A 59 9.70 9.40 -8.22
C ASN A 59 9.57 10.34 -9.42
N GLY A 60 10.28 11.48 -9.40
CA GLY A 60 10.02 12.61 -10.29
C GLY A 60 8.70 13.33 -9.95
N GLN A 61 7.57 12.79 -10.42
CA GLN A 61 6.23 13.31 -10.11
C GLN A 61 5.62 12.60 -8.88
N PRO A 62 5.25 13.33 -7.82
CA PRO A 62 4.72 12.72 -6.61
C PRO A 62 3.29 12.19 -6.81
N LYS A 63 2.91 11.20 -5.99
CA LYS A 63 1.52 10.67 -5.90
C LYS A 63 1.03 9.85 -7.10
N LYS A 64 1.91 9.44 -8.01
CA LYS A 64 1.61 8.38 -9.00
C LYS A 64 1.39 7.01 -8.35
N VAL A 65 2.04 6.77 -7.22
CA VAL A 65 1.84 5.56 -6.41
C VAL A 65 1.42 5.98 -5.00
N VAL A 66 0.29 5.44 -4.54
CA VAL A 66 -0.31 5.74 -3.22
C VAL A 66 -0.43 4.47 -2.39
N LEU A 67 -0.09 4.55 -1.12
CA LEU A 67 -0.05 3.43 -0.20
C LEU A 67 -0.93 3.78 0.99
N MET A 68 -2.00 3.01 1.19
CA MET A 68 -2.96 3.23 2.28
C MET A 68 -2.87 2.11 3.29
N GLU A 69 -2.66 2.45 4.55
CA GLU A 69 -2.42 1.49 5.62
C GLU A 69 -3.49 1.49 6.67
N ASN A 70 -4.10 0.32 6.91
CA ASN A 70 -4.94 0.08 8.06
C ASN A 70 -4.24 -0.86 9.05
N GLU A 71 -3.94 -0.38 10.24
CA GLU A 71 -3.23 -1.15 11.26
C GLU A 71 -4.13 -2.18 11.99
N ARG A 72 -5.45 -2.20 11.73
CA ARG A 72 -6.38 -3.12 12.41
C ARG A 72 -6.09 -4.58 12.02
N ARG A 73 -5.63 -5.36 13.00
CA ARG A 73 -5.45 -6.81 12.90
C ARG A 73 -6.71 -7.56 13.31
N GLY A 74 -6.94 -8.75 12.76
CA GLY A 74 -8.08 -9.62 13.03
C GLY A 74 -9.33 -9.37 12.16
N TYR A 75 -9.27 -8.41 11.24
CA TYR A 75 -10.37 -8.03 10.34
C TYR A 75 -10.03 -8.36 8.87
N GLU A 76 -8.94 -9.07 8.62
CA GLU A 76 -8.34 -9.22 7.30
C GLU A 76 -9.17 -10.14 6.38
N THR A 77 -10.06 -10.96 6.94
CA THR A 77 -10.98 -11.83 6.21
C THR A 77 -12.36 -11.20 5.99
N GLN A 78 -12.61 -10.01 6.53
CA GLN A 78 -13.93 -9.38 6.47
C GLN A 78 -14.04 -8.49 5.23
N SER A 79 -14.87 -8.92 4.27
CA SER A 79 -15.08 -8.21 2.99
C SER A 79 -15.58 -6.78 3.17
N SER A 80 -16.33 -6.47 4.24
CA SER A 80 -16.83 -5.13 4.53
C SER A 80 -15.70 -4.12 4.80
N TRP A 81 -14.64 -4.55 5.48
CA TRP A 81 -13.49 -3.68 5.76
C TRP A 81 -12.66 -3.42 4.50
N TRP A 82 -12.50 -4.42 3.65
CA TRP A 82 -11.88 -4.23 2.34
C TRP A 82 -12.70 -3.30 1.45
N ALA A 83 -14.03 -3.48 1.39
CA ALA A 83 -14.91 -2.63 0.60
C ALA A 83 -14.85 -1.16 1.07
N GLU A 84 -14.87 -0.94 2.39
CA GLU A 84 -14.73 0.38 2.95
C GLU A 84 -13.36 0.97 2.63
N ALA A 85 -12.26 0.24 2.84
CA ALA A 85 -10.91 0.70 2.53
C ALA A 85 -10.74 1.06 1.03
N VAL A 86 -11.27 0.23 0.13
CA VAL A 86 -11.26 0.49 -1.32
C VAL A 86 -12.04 1.76 -1.66
N ARG A 87 -13.21 1.96 -1.03
CA ARG A 87 -13.98 3.20 -1.17
C ARG A 87 -13.14 4.40 -0.72
N GLN A 88 -12.46 4.29 0.43
CA GLN A 88 -11.59 5.36 0.95
C GLN A 88 -10.45 5.71 0.02
N LEU A 89 -9.77 4.69 -0.49
CA LEU A 89 -8.69 4.87 -1.44
C LEU A 89 -9.19 5.50 -2.74
N THR A 90 -10.34 5.05 -3.25
CA THR A 90 -10.92 5.56 -4.51
C THR A 90 -11.21 7.06 -4.40
N ASP A 91 -11.87 7.50 -3.33
CA ASP A 91 -12.20 8.92 -3.15
C ASP A 91 -10.92 9.76 -2.97
N TYR A 92 -9.91 9.24 -2.27
CA TYR A 92 -8.61 9.91 -2.17
C TYR A 92 -7.90 10.03 -3.53
N LEU A 93 -7.87 8.97 -4.34
CA LEU A 93 -7.22 9.02 -5.66
C LEU A 93 -7.94 9.96 -6.63
N LYS A 94 -9.27 10.11 -6.51
CA LYS A 94 -10.01 11.13 -7.27
C LYS A 94 -9.60 12.55 -6.89
N LEU A 95 -9.39 12.79 -5.59
CA LEU A 95 -8.87 14.06 -5.10
C LEU A 95 -7.45 14.30 -5.64
N VAL A 96 -6.56 13.31 -5.53
CA VAL A 96 -5.21 13.39 -6.12
C VAL A 96 -5.31 13.69 -7.62
N ARG A 97 -6.15 12.98 -8.38
CA ARG A 97 -6.33 13.22 -9.81
C ARG A 97 -6.74 14.65 -10.11
N ALA A 98 -7.72 15.19 -9.39
CA ALA A 98 -8.23 16.55 -9.61
C ALA A 98 -7.17 17.64 -9.34
N GLU A 99 -6.14 17.32 -8.55
CA GLU A 99 -5.03 18.23 -8.21
C GLU A 99 -3.84 18.13 -9.17
N GLN A 100 -3.81 17.15 -10.06
CA GLN A 100 -2.68 16.89 -10.95
C GLN A 100 -2.99 17.36 -12.37
N ASP A 101 -2.02 18.02 -13.00
CA ASP A 101 -2.14 18.50 -14.39
C ASP A 101 -1.83 17.41 -15.44
N TRP A 102 -1.64 16.17 -15.01
CA TRP A 102 -1.27 15.03 -15.86
C TRP A 102 -2.28 13.90 -15.80
N ASN A 103 -2.33 13.16 -16.91
CA ASN A 103 -3.38 12.19 -17.20
C ASN A 103 -2.81 10.77 -17.29
N ASP A 104 -1.90 10.42 -16.39
CA ASP A 104 -1.28 9.10 -16.26
C ASP A 104 -2.03 8.22 -15.27
N THR A 105 -1.94 6.90 -15.41
CA THR A 105 -2.52 5.94 -14.45
C THR A 105 -1.96 6.15 -13.04
N LEU A 106 -2.83 6.14 -12.03
CA LEU A 106 -2.44 6.09 -10.62
C LEU A 106 -2.39 4.64 -10.17
N TYR A 107 -1.34 4.26 -9.45
CA TYR A 107 -1.22 2.96 -8.80
C TYR A 107 -1.46 3.10 -7.31
N ALA A 108 -2.10 2.11 -6.71
CA ALA A 108 -2.34 2.16 -5.28
C ALA A 108 -2.41 0.81 -4.61
N ALA A 109 -1.96 0.75 -3.36
CA ALA A 109 -2.08 -0.43 -2.52
C ALA A 109 -2.85 -0.11 -1.24
N VAL A 110 -3.67 -1.07 -0.79
CA VAL A 110 -4.34 -1.04 0.51
C VAL A 110 -3.79 -2.16 1.36
N THR A 111 -3.35 -1.85 2.57
CA THR A 111 -3.04 -2.85 3.58
C THR A 111 -4.10 -2.88 4.68
N ILE A 112 -4.48 -4.09 5.10
CA ILE A 112 -5.27 -4.32 6.32
C ILE A 112 -4.54 -5.38 7.14
N GLY A 113 -4.04 -4.99 8.31
CA GLY A 113 -3.25 -5.86 9.18
C GLY A 113 -1.97 -6.35 8.49
N THR A 114 -1.94 -7.62 8.12
CA THR A 114 -0.78 -8.28 7.48
C THR A 114 -0.97 -8.56 5.99
N TYR A 115 -2.08 -8.08 5.41
CA TYR A 115 -2.46 -8.36 4.04
C TYR A 115 -2.48 -7.11 3.20
N VAL A 116 -2.25 -7.26 1.90
CA VAL A 116 -2.23 -6.18 0.91
C VAL A 116 -3.03 -6.54 -0.33
N ARG A 117 -3.70 -5.54 -0.91
CA ARG A 117 -4.30 -5.60 -2.24
C ARG A 117 -3.79 -4.45 -3.10
N PHE A 118 -3.75 -4.71 -4.40
CA PHE A 118 -3.15 -3.82 -5.39
C PHE A 118 -4.17 -3.36 -6.41
N TYR A 119 -4.05 -2.11 -6.80
CA TYR A 119 -5.03 -1.41 -7.59
C TYR A 119 -4.40 -0.42 -8.55
N TYR A 120 -5.19 -0.02 -9.55
CA TYR A 120 -4.90 1.14 -10.37
C TYR A 120 -6.16 1.94 -10.68
N LEU A 121 -5.99 3.23 -10.97
CA LEU A 121 -7.03 4.14 -11.42
C LEU A 121 -6.57 4.80 -12.73
N GLU A 122 -7.23 4.42 -13.81
CA GLU A 122 -7.01 5.04 -15.11
C GLU A 122 -7.53 6.48 -15.16
N PRO A 123 -7.00 7.32 -16.05
CA PRO A 123 -7.24 8.76 -16.01
C PRO A 123 -8.69 9.17 -16.28
N LYS A 124 -9.43 8.35 -17.04
CA LYS A 124 -10.85 8.59 -17.37
C LYS A 124 -11.81 7.78 -16.50
N GLU A 125 -11.28 6.86 -15.72
CA GLU A 125 -12.08 5.99 -14.89
C GLU A 125 -12.34 6.62 -13.53
N GLN A 126 -13.52 6.32 -12.98
CA GLN A 126 -13.94 6.77 -11.65
C GLN A 126 -13.94 5.62 -10.64
N THR A 127 -13.52 4.45 -11.07
CA THR A 127 -13.56 3.21 -10.31
C THR A 127 -12.16 2.64 -10.23
N LEU A 128 -11.79 2.25 -9.01
CA LEU A 128 -10.54 1.59 -8.75
C LEU A 128 -10.60 0.15 -9.28
N THR A 129 -9.63 -0.26 -10.07
CA THR A 129 -9.57 -1.59 -10.67
C THR A 129 -8.49 -2.42 -10.01
N ASP A 130 -8.74 -3.72 -9.81
CA ASP A 130 -7.73 -4.66 -9.31
C ASP A 130 -6.52 -4.69 -10.25
N TYR A 131 -5.31 -4.56 -9.67
CA TYR A 131 -4.09 -4.64 -10.45
C TYR A 131 -3.86 -6.07 -10.93
N THR A 132 -3.63 -6.22 -12.23
CA THR A 132 -3.46 -7.52 -12.86
C THR A 132 -2.18 -8.18 -12.36
N THR A 133 -2.36 -9.28 -11.64
CA THR A 133 -1.29 -10.12 -11.09
C THR A 133 -1.66 -11.59 -11.25
N VAL A 134 -0.77 -12.50 -10.85
CA VAL A 134 -1.07 -13.95 -10.82
C VAL A 134 -2.26 -14.30 -9.93
N ARG A 135 -2.60 -13.45 -8.95
CA ARG A 135 -3.75 -13.57 -8.05
C ARG A 135 -4.62 -12.31 -8.10
N THR A 136 -4.98 -11.87 -9.30
CA THR A 136 -5.81 -10.65 -9.51
C THR A 136 -7.07 -10.70 -8.65
N GLY A 137 -7.34 -9.62 -7.91
CA GLY A 137 -8.49 -9.48 -7.01
C GLY A 137 -8.36 -10.17 -5.64
N ASP A 138 -7.27 -10.90 -5.41
CA ASP A 138 -6.98 -11.55 -4.13
C ASP A 138 -6.07 -10.70 -3.23
N TYR A 139 -6.02 -11.03 -1.94
CA TYR A 139 -5.07 -10.44 -1.01
C TYR A 139 -3.76 -11.23 -0.94
N TYR A 140 -2.67 -10.52 -0.74
CA TYR A 140 -1.33 -11.07 -0.50
C TYR A 140 -1.00 -10.96 0.97
N GLU A 141 -0.49 -12.02 1.60
CA GLU A 141 0.04 -11.94 2.95
C GLU A 141 1.48 -11.45 2.87
N LEU A 142 1.76 -10.25 3.40
CA LEU A 142 3.03 -9.53 3.20
C LEU A 142 4.28 -10.38 3.47
N LYS A 143 4.22 -11.29 4.45
CA LYS A 143 5.35 -12.16 4.81
C LYS A 143 5.47 -13.40 3.92
N LYS A 144 4.36 -14.01 3.53
CA LYS A 144 4.39 -15.24 2.72
C LYS A 144 4.64 -14.94 1.26
N ASP A 145 4.08 -13.84 0.79
CA ASP A 145 4.10 -13.43 -0.61
C ASP A 145 5.07 -12.25 -0.85
N GLU A 146 6.12 -12.12 -0.03
CA GLU A 146 7.03 -10.96 -0.03
C GLU A 146 7.62 -10.69 -1.42
N ALA A 147 8.04 -11.74 -2.13
CA ALA A 147 8.66 -11.64 -3.45
C ALA A 147 7.67 -11.10 -4.50
N GLU A 148 6.43 -11.57 -4.49
CA GLU A 148 5.37 -11.11 -5.38
C GLU A 148 5.00 -9.66 -5.10
N VAL A 149 4.84 -9.31 -3.82
CA VAL A 149 4.50 -7.95 -3.42
C VAL A 149 5.64 -6.99 -3.80
N HIS A 150 6.90 -7.41 -3.61
CA HIS A 150 8.07 -6.64 -4.03
C HIS A 150 8.13 -6.45 -5.55
N LYS A 151 7.82 -7.49 -6.32
CA LYS A 151 7.79 -7.44 -7.78
C LYS A 151 6.78 -6.40 -8.30
N VAL A 152 5.56 -6.40 -7.75
CA VAL A 152 4.51 -5.44 -8.14
C VAL A 152 4.97 -4.01 -7.86
N LEU A 153 5.56 -3.78 -6.69
CA LEU A 153 6.02 -2.45 -6.31
C LEU A 153 7.17 -1.93 -7.17
N ASN A 154 8.14 -2.78 -7.52
CA ASN A 154 9.21 -2.39 -8.44
C ASN A 154 8.66 -2.09 -9.83
N GLU A 155 7.71 -2.88 -10.32
CA GLU A 155 7.05 -2.61 -11.61
C GLU A 155 6.36 -1.23 -11.61
N TRP A 156 5.72 -0.83 -10.50
CA TRP A 156 5.12 0.50 -10.40
C TRP A 156 6.16 1.62 -10.39
N VAL A 157 7.29 1.42 -9.71
CA VAL A 157 8.39 2.39 -9.73
C VAL A 157 8.92 2.57 -11.15
N GLU A 158 9.16 1.48 -11.88
CA GLU A 158 9.61 1.53 -13.29
C GLU A 158 8.58 2.21 -14.21
N LYS A 159 7.29 1.94 -14.03
CA LYS A 159 6.22 2.59 -14.82
C LYS A 159 6.05 4.07 -14.52
N THR A 160 6.49 4.52 -13.35
CA THR A 160 6.28 5.90 -12.88
C THR A 160 7.58 6.72 -12.85
N SER A 161 8.73 6.10 -13.14
CA SER A 161 10.01 6.78 -13.29
C SER A 161 10.00 7.61 -14.58
N HIS A 162 10.03 8.92 -14.43
CA HIS A 162 10.13 9.90 -15.52
C HIS A 162 11.04 11.04 -15.12
#